data_AF-A0A920P488-F1
#
_entry.id   AF-A0A920P488-F1
#
_cell.length_a   1.000
_cell.length_b   1.000
_cell.length_c   1.000
_cell.angle_alpha   90.00
_cell.angle_beta   90.00
_cell.angle_gamma   90.00
#
_symmetry.space_group_name_H-M   'P 1'
#
loop_
_entity.id
_entity.type
_entity.pdbx_description
1 polymer ?
#
loop_
_entity_poly.entity_id
_entity_poly.type
_entity_poly.pdbx_seq_one_letter_code
_entity_poly.pdbx_strand_id
1 'polypeptide(L)' 'MTIFALVCQVLIAIVIFNVWVFRRNRMTPYRPEGAGNLEEEFSAYGLPDWVRLGVGATKLLLASLLLIGCL' A
#
# COMPACT_ATOMS: atom_id res chain seq x y z
N MET A 1 -19.19 -5.12 16.10
CA MET A 1 -17.78 -4.68 16.09
C MET A 1 -17.50 -3.96 17.40
N THR A 2 -16.42 -4.30 18.12
CA THR A 2 -15.98 -3.45 19.24
C THR A 2 -15.34 -2.18 18.69
N ILE A 3 -15.40 -1.08 19.44
CA ILE A 3 -14.79 0.20 19.02
C ILE A 3 -13.31 0.01 18.71
N PHE A 4 -12.61 -0.83 19.49
CA PHE A 4 -11.22 -1.20 19.25
C PHE A 4 -11.00 -1.83 17.86
N ALA A 5 -11.81 -2.82 17.48
CA ALA A 5 -11.70 -3.47 16.17
C ALA A 5 -11.95 -2.48 15.03
N LEU A 6 -12.94 -1.60 15.17
CA LEU A 6 -13.27 -0.55 14.20
C LEU A 6 -12.09 0.41 13.97
N VAL A 7 -11.48 0.89 15.06
CA VAL A 7 -10.31 1.79 14.99
C VAL A 7 -9.14 1.12 14.29
N CYS A 8 -8.81 -0.12 14.64
CA CYS A 8 -7.74 -0.88 13.99
C CYS A 8 -7.99 -1.08 12.49
N GLN A 9 -9.23 -1.41 12.13
CA GLN A 9 -9.64 -1.66 10.74
C GLN A 9 -9.48 -0.40 9.86
N VAL A 10 -9.94 0.75 10.36
CA VAL A 10 -9.79 2.05 9.68
C VAL A 10 -8.33 2.47 9.60
N LEU A 11 -7.54 2.29 10.67
CA LEU A 11 -6.11 2.60 10.67
C LEU A 11 -5.35 1.80 9.63
N ILE A 12 -5.59 0.48 9.55
CA ILE A 12 -4.95 -0.39 8.56
C ILE A 12 -5.27 0.07 7.14
N ALA A 13 -6.54 0.39 6.85
CA ALA A 13 -6.94 0.89 5.54
C ALA A 13 -6.20 2.20 5.20
N ILE A 14 -6.19 3.18 6.11
CA ILE A 14 -5.50 4.47 5.91
C ILE A 14 -4.01 4.27 5.63
N VAL A 15 -3.33 3.39 6.36
CA VAL A 15 -1.90 3.10 6.15
C VAL A 15 -1.66 2.52 4.76
N ILE A 16 -2.48 1.56 4.31
CA ILE A 16 -2.35 0.96 2.97
C ILE A 16 -2.54 2.02 1.88
N PHE A 17 -3.59 2.86 2.00
CA PHE A 17 -3.82 3.96 1.07
C PHE A 17 -2.68 4.98 1.09
N ASN A 18 -2.16 5.34 2.26
CA ASN A 18 -1.04 6.27 2.39
C ASN A 18 0.20 5.77 1.63
N VAL A 19 0.56 4.49 1.80
CA VAL A 19 1.73 3.90 1.16
C VAL A 19 1.57 3.84 -0.37
N TRP A 20 0.41 3.36 -0.84
CA TRP A 20 0.21 3.08 -2.27
C TRP A 20 -0.27 4.26 -3.10
N VAL A 21 -0.94 5.25 -2.50
CA VAL A 21 -1.42 6.45 -3.19
C VAL A 21 -0.46 7.62 -2.99
N PHE A 22 -0.10 7.93 -1.75
CA PHE A 22 0.66 9.14 -1.42
C PHE A 22 2.19 8.93 -1.40
N ARG A 23 2.67 7.81 -0.85
CA ARG A 23 4.12 7.51 -0.77
C ARG A 23 4.67 6.71 -1.95
N ARG A 24 3.85 6.41 -2.98
CA ARG A 24 4.34 5.69 -4.18
C ARG A 24 5.53 6.38 -4.85
N ASN A 25 5.61 7.71 -4.76
CA ASN A 25 6.63 8.53 -5.41
C ASN A 25 7.51 9.31 -4.42
N ARG A 26 7.65 8.83 -3.18
CA ARG A 26 8.45 9.50 -2.15
C ARG A 26 9.66 8.65 -1.80
N MET A 27 10.86 9.22 -1.90
CA MET A 27 12.10 8.62 -1.40
C MET A 27 11.96 8.30 0.09
N THR A 28 12.30 7.07 0.48
CA THR A 28 12.33 6.68 1.90
C THR A 28 13.61 5.93 2.20
N PRO A 29 14.23 6.10 3.39
CA PRO A 29 15.45 5.39 3.77
C PRO A 29 15.29 3.86 3.82
N TYR A 30 14.06 3.36 3.78
CA TYR A 30 13.73 1.93 3.85
C TYR A 30 13.66 1.25 2.47
N ARG A 31 13.95 1.96 1.36
CA ARG A 31 13.98 1.37 0.01
C ARG A 31 15.37 0.85 -0.34
N PRO A 32 15.49 -0.32 -1.01
CA PRO A 32 16.77 -0.82 -1.49
C PRO A 32 17.40 0.15 -2.49
N GLU A 33 18.72 0.23 -2.49
CA GLU A 33 19.55 0.89 -3.53
C GLU A 33 19.24 2.36 -3.81
N GLY A 34 18.58 3.07 -2.88
CA GLY A 34 18.25 4.49 -3.08
C GLY A 34 17.07 4.73 -4.04
N ALA A 35 16.26 3.71 -4.31
CA ALA A 35 15.08 3.82 -5.18
C ALA A 35 14.15 4.97 -4.73
N GLY A 36 13.91 5.91 -5.64
CA GLY A 36 13.14 7.13 -5.42
C GLY A 36 11.64 6.90 -5.35
N ASN A 37 11.17 5.79 -5.92
CA ASN A 37 9.76 5.47 -6.06
C ASN A 37 9.54 3.95 -5.99
N LEU A 38 8.26 3.56 -5.91
CA LEU A 38 7.85 2.16 -5.83
C LEU A 38 8.13 1.38 -7.13
N GLU A 39 8.36 2.08 -8.24
CA GLU A 39 8.68 1.50 -9.54
C GLU A 39 10.12 1.00 -9.57
N GLU A 40 11.06 1.87 -9.20
CA GLU A 40 12.48 1.57 -9.03
C GLU A 40 12.69 0.48 -7.98
N GLU A 41 11.90 0.46 -6.90
CA GLU A 41 11.97 -0.61 -5.90
C GLU A 41 11.61 -1.98 -6.52
N PHE A 42 10.52 -2.07 -7.28
CA PHE A 42 10.12 -3.31 -7.95
C PHE A 42 11.11 -3.68 -9.07
N SER A 43 11.66 -2.70 -9.78
CA SER A 43 12.69 -2.89 -10.80
C SER A 43 14.00 -3.40 -10.21
N ALA A 44 14.43 -2.89 -9.04
CA ALA A 44 15.60 -3.37 -8.30
C ALA A 44 15.43 -4.82 -7.82
N TYR A 45 14.20 -5.24 -7.52
CA TYR A 45 13.88 -6.65 -7.25
C TYR A 45 13.80 -7.52 -8.53
N GLY A 46 14.01 -6.95 -9.72
CA GLY A 46 13.86 -7.64 -11.00
C GLY A 46 12.41 -7.98 -11.36
N LEU A 47 11.44 -7.34 -10.71
CA LEU A 47 10.02 -7.56 -10.94
C LEU A 47 9.49 -6.63 -12.02
N PRO A 48 8.66 -7.13 -12.95
CA PRO A 48 8.06 -6.32 -13.99
C PRO A 48 6.93 -5.43 -13.45
N ASP A 49 6.67 -4.31 -14.12
CA ASP A 49 5.72 -3.28 -13.67
C ASP A 49 4.28 -3.76 -13.47
N TRP A 50 3.86 -4.76 -14.23
CA TRP A 50 2.53 -5.34 -14.07
C TRP A 50 2.35 -6.02 -12.70
N VAL A 51 3.43 -6.55 -12.09
CA VAL A 51 3.40 -7.11 -10.73
C VAL A 51 3.21 -5.99 -9.72
N ARG A 52 3.91 -4.87 -9.87
CA ARG A 52 3.74 -3.68 -9.02
C ARG A 52 2.29 -3.19 -9.07
N LEU A 53 1.73 -3.06 -10.27
CA LEU A 53 0.34 -2.62 -10.45
C LEU A 53 -0.65 -3.64 -9.86
N GLY A 54 -0.43 -4.93 -10.10
CA GLY A 54 -1.28 -6.01 -9.56
C GLY A 54 -1.28 -6.03 -8.04
N VAL A 55 -0.11 -6.00 -7.41
CA VAL A 55 0.03 -5.98 -5.95
C VAL A 55 -0.62 -4.73 -5.35
N GLY A 56 -0.45 -3.57 -5.99
CA GLY A 56 -1.08 -2.32 -5.56
C GLY A 56 -2.59 -2.35 -5.67
N ALA A 57 -3.11 -2.79 -6.82
CA ALA A 57 -4.54 -2.91 -7.07
C ALA A 57 -5.18 -3.87 -6.05
N THR A 58 -4.59 -5.05 -5.80
CA THR A 58 -5.11 -5.99 -4.80
C THR A 58 -5.12 -5.39 -3.40
N LYS A 59 -4.03 -4.71 -2.99
CA LYS A 59 -3.96 -4.07 -1.66
C LYS A 59 -5.00 -2.96 -1.50
N LEU A 60 -5.17 -2.10 -2.51
CA LEU A 60 -6.17 -1.03 -2.49
C LEU A 60 -7.61 -1.56 -2.54
N LEU A 61 -7.85 -2.64 -3.29
CA LEU A 61 -9.15 -3.32 -3.34
C LEU A 61 -9.50 -3.94 -1.99
N LEU A 62 -8.56 -4.67 -1.38
CA LEU A 62 -8.76 -5.25 -0.05
C LEU A 62 -8.94 -4.16 1.02
N ALA A 63 -8.18 -3.06 0.97
CA ALA A 63 -8.39 -1.92 1.88
C ALA A 63 -9.76 -1.26 1.68
N SER A 64 -10.26 -1.16 0.44
CA SER A 64 -11.61 -0.66 0.15
C SER A 64 -12.69 -1.61 0.69
N LEU A 65 -12.55 -2.92 0.47
CA LEU A 65 -13.45 -3.93 1.01
C LEU A 65 -13.45 -3.94 2.55
N LEU A 66 -12.28 -3.72 3.15
CA LEU A 66 -12.12 -3.59 4.58
C LEU A 66 -12.89 -2.37 5.12
N LEU A 67 -12.94 -1.25 4.40
CA LEU A 67 -13.76 -0.09 4.77
C LEU A 67 -15.26 -0.34 4.54
N ILE A 68 -15.64 -1.02 3.46
CA ILE A 68 -17.05 -1.35 3.16
C ILE A 68 -17.63 -2.26 4.24
N GLY A 69 -16.88 -3.28 4.69
CA GLY A 69 -17.30 -4.15 5.79
C GLY A 69 -17.31 -3.47 7.17
N CYS A 70 -16.94 -2.20 7.26
CA CYS A 70 -16.97 -1.39 8.48
C CYS A 70 -18.27 -0.56 8.59
N LEU A 71 -18.93 -0.28 7.46
CA LEU A 71 -20.25 0.38 7.39
C LEU A 71 -21.36 -0.59 7.79
#